data_AF-F4QH90-F1
#
_entry.id   AF-F4QH90-F1
#
_cell.length_a   1.000
_cell.length_b   1.000
_cell.length_c   1.000
_cell.angle_alpha   90.00
_cell.angle_beta   90.00
_cell.angle_gamma   90.00
#
_symmetry.space_group_name_H-M   'P 1'
#
loop_
_entity.id
_entity.type
_entity.pdbx_description
1 polymer ?
#
loop_
_entity_poly.entity_id
_entity_poly.type
_entity_poly.pdbx_seq_one_letter_code
_entity_poly.pdbx_strand_id
1 'polypeptide(L)' 'MGIERLSRGQGSYKLLPDTHRDLHVAHCEHHYIFCLRSKTAPAIVVAILHERMDLTARLRDRLG' A
#
# COMPACT_ATOMS: atom_id res chain seq x y z
N MET A 1 14.71 5.58 -6.68
CA MET A 1 14.75 4.12 -6.94
C MET A 1 13.92 3.33 -5.92
N GLY A 2 12.66 3.70 -5.68
CA GLY A 2 11.79 3.00 -4.72
C GLY A 2 10.71 2.13 -5.38
N ILE A 3 10.07 2.64 -6.43
CA ILE A 3 8.91 2.01 -7.08
C ILE A 3 9.25 0.72 -7.85
N GLU A 4 10.46 0.59 -8.40
CA GLU A 4 10.87 -0.62 -9.13
C GLU A 4 11.08 -1.82 -8.17
N ARG A 5 11.66 -1.57 -6.99
CA ARG A 5 11.75 -2.58 -5.94
C ARG A 5 10.34 -2.95 -5.48
N LEU A 6 9.47 -1.95 -5.33
CA LEU A 6 8.08 -2.17 -4.97
C LEU A 6 7.34 -3.06 -5.98
N SER A 7 7.47 -2.79 -7.28
CA SER A 7 6.80 -3.58 -8.33
C SER A 7 7.31 -5.03 -8.40
N ARG A 8 8.57 -5.27 -8.01
CA ARG A 8 9.14 -6.62 -7.87
C ARG A 8 8.80 -7.30 -6.53
N GLY A 9 8.02 -6.65 -5.66
CA GLY A 9 7.74 -7.17 -4.31
C GLY A 9 8.96 -7.16 -3.39
N GLN A 10 9.97 -6.35 -3.71
CA GLN A 10 11.21 -6.18 -2.95
C GLN A 10 11.11 -4.90 -2.10
N GLY A 11 11.56 -4.94 -0.84
CA GLY A 11 11.45 -3.82 0.10
C GLY A 11 10.90 -4.23 1.47
N SER A 12 10.88 -3.29 2.42
CA SER A 12 10.29 -3.52 3.74
C SER A 12 8.78 -3.35 3.66
N TYR A 13 8.06 -4.45 3.81
CA TYR A 13 6.60 -4.46 3.85
C TYR A 13 6.13 -4.83 5.25
N LYS A 14 5.17 -4.06 5.76
CA LYS A 14 4.41 -4.45 6.94
C LYS A 14 3.13 -5.14 6.48
N LEU A 15 2.91 -6.37 6.92
CA LEU A 15 1.62 -7.04 6.76
C LEU A 15 0.60 -6.40 7.71
N LEU A 16 -0.60 -6.14 7.21
CA LEU A 16 -1.73 -5.62 7.99
C LEU A 16 -2.89 -6.63 7.96
N PRO A 17 -2.73 -7.79 8.64
CA PRO A 17 -3.69 -8.89 8.53
C PRO A 17 -5.05 -8.54 9.14
N ASP A 18 -5.08 -7.60 10.09
CA ASP A 18 -6.30 -7.14 10.76
C ASP A 18 -7.23 -6.35 9.82
N THR A 19 -6.70 -5.84 8.70
CA THR A 19 -7.51 -5.20 7.65
C THR A 19 -7.86 -6.19 6.54
N HIS A 20 -6.88 -6.95 6.04
CA HIS A 20 -7.09 -8.02 5.06
C HIS A 20 -5.88 -8.96 5.02
N ARG A 21 -6.12 -10.27 4.89
CA ARG A 21 -5.10 -11.34 5.01
C ARG A 21 -3.85 -11.12 4.16
N ASP A 22 -4.02 -10.59 2.95
CA ASP A 22 -2.94 -10.40 1.98
C ASP A 22 -2.50 -8.93 1.81
N LEU A 23 -3.00 -8.03 2.66
CA LEU A 23 -2.70 -6.60 2.56
C LEU A 23 -1.35 -6.27 3.19
N HIS A 24 -0.51 -5.65 2.37
CA HIS A 24 0.82 -5.19 2.75
C HIS A 24 0.90 -3.68 2.55
N VAL A 25 1.74 -3.06 3.37
CA VAL A 25 2.10 -1.64 3.25
C VAL A 25 3.60 -1.52 3.09
N ALA A 26 4.02 -0.78 2.08
CA ALA A 26 5.38 -0.30 1.94
C ALA A 26 5.41 1.20 2.17
N HIS A 27 6.45 1.68 2.84
CA HIS A 27 6.74 3.10 2.97
C HIS A 27 7.85 3.47 1.99
N CYS A 28 7.56 4.41 1.09
CA CYS A 28 8.48 4.89 0.08
C CYS A 28 8.50 6.42 0.12
N GLU A 29 9.60 6.98 0.59
CA GLU A 29 9.75 8.43 0.81
C GLU A 29 8.59 8.95 1.68
N HIS A 30 7.73 9.84 1.15
CA HIS A 30 6.60 10.41 1.87
C HIS A 30 5.27 9.66 1.64
N HIS A 31 5.32 8.48 1.02
CA HIS A 31 4.13 7.76 0.57
C HIS A 31 4.04 6.36 1.20
N TYR A 32 2.87 6.06 1.75
CA TYR A 32 2.42 4.71 2.06
C TYR A 32 1.74 4.10 0.84
N ILE A 33 2.24 2.95 0.40
CA ILE A 33 1.73 2.21 -0.74
C ILE A 33 1.09 0.93 -0.21
N PHE A 34 -0.21 0.80 -0.39
CA PHE A 34 -1.01 -0.35 0.03
C PHE A 34 -1.17 -1.29 -1.16
N CYS A 35 -0.79 -2.55 -0.98
CA CYS A 35 -0.89 -3.54 -2.02
C CYS A 35 -1.37 -4.91 -1.52
N LEU A 36 -2.10 -5.61 -2.39
CA LEU A 36 -2.44 -7.01 -2.22
C LEU A 36 -1.37 -7.84 -2.90
N ARG A 37 -0.72 -8.70 -2.14
CA ARG A 37 0.26 -9.64 -2.71
C ARG A 37 -0.43 -10.93 -3.13
N SER A 38 -0.18 -11.36 -4.35
CA SER A 38 -0.49 -12.70 -4.82
C SER A 38 0.81 -13.52 -4.89
N LYS A 39 0.73 -14.83 -4.67
CA LYS A 39 1.87 -15.74 -4.85
C LYS A 39 2.20 -15.98 -6.33
N THR A 40 1.22 -15.80 -7.22
CA THR A 40 1.31 -16.19 -8.63
C THR A 40 1.07 -15.04 -9.60
N ALA A 41 0.77 -13.85 -9.08
CA ALA A 41 0.51 -12.65 -9.88
C ALA A 41 1.25 -11.43 -9.30
N PRO A 42 1.49 -10.39 -10.12
CA PRO A 42 2.04 -9.13 -9.64
C PRO A 42 1.21 -8.55 -8.49
N ALA A 43 1.86 -7.80 -7.60
CA ALA A 43 1.16 -7.12 -6.52
C ALA A 43 0.20 -6.06 -7.07
N ILE A 44 -1.03 -6.03 -6.55
CA ILE A 44 -2.05 -5.06 -6.95
C ILE A 44 -2.00 -3.89 -5.97
N VAL A 45 -1.68 -2.69 -6.45
CA VAL A 45 -1.72 -1.47 -5.64
C VAL A 45 -3.17 -1.00 -5.51
N VAL A 46 -3.68 -0.92 -4.29
CA VAL A 46 -5.07 -0.53 -4.00
C VAL A 46 -5.18 0.93 -3.52
N ALA A 47 -4.11 1.47 -2.95
CA ALA A 47 -4.04 2.87 -2.56
C ALA A 47 -2.59 3.36 -2.46
N ILE A 48 -2.39 4.66 -2.76
CA ILE A 48 -1.16 5.40 -2.47
C ILE A 48 -1.56 6.60 -1.63
N LEU A 49 -0.98 6.72 -0.44
CA LEU A 49 -1.31 7.72 0.55
C LEU A 49 -0.05 8.47 0.99
N HIS A 50 0.01 9.76 0.72
CA HIS A 50 0.97 10.66 1.31
C HIS A 50 0.83 10.73 2.85
N GLU A 51 1.95 10.68 3.58
CA GLU A 51 2.01 10.58 5.05
C GLU A 51 1.36 11.76 5.78
N ARG A 52 1.36 12.94 5.14
CA ARG A 52 0.79 14.18 5.67
C ARG A 52 -0.71 14.35 5.41
N MET A 53 -1.38 13.37 4.81
CA MET A 53 -2.82 13.49 4.53
C MET A 53 -3.67 13.09 5.72
N ASP A 54 -4.78 13.80 5.88
CA ASP A 54 -5.90 13.32 6.69
C ASP A 54 -6.57 12.15 5.97
N LEU A 55 -6.18 10.95 6.38
CA LEU A 55 -6.67 9.70 5.80
C LEU A 55 -8.19 9.55 5.97
N THR A 56 -8.73 9.97 7.12
CA THR A 56 -10.15 9.82 7.44
C THR A 56 -11.00 10.71 6.52
N ALA A 57 -10.56 11.94 6.30
CA ALA A 57 -11.23 12.86 5.37
C ALA A 57 -11.25 12.30 3.93
N ARG A 58 -10.10 11.80 3.44
CA ARG A 58 -10.02 11.28 2.06
C ARG A 58 -10.78 9.98 1.84
N LEU A 59 -10.81 9.09 2.82
CA LEU A 59 -11.56 7.85 2.70
C LEU A 59 -13.06 8.13 2.65
N ARG A 60 -13.54 9.09 3.45
CA ARG A 60 -14.93 9.53 3.41
C ARG A 60 -15.33 10.06 2.03
N ASP A 61 -14.49 10.90 1.43
CA ASP A 61 -14.76 11.44 0.09
C ASP A 61 -14.74 10.37 -1.01
N ARG A 62 -13.93 9.30 -0.85
CA ARG A 62 -13.81 8.23 -1.85
C ARG A 62 -14.83 7.11 -1.70
N LEU A 63 -15.29 6.84 -0.48
CA LEU A 63 -16.24 5.77 -0.17
C LEU A 63 -17.66 6.30 0.05
N GLY A 64 -17.88 7.60 -0.17
CA GLY A 64 -19.15 8.31 -0.02
C GLY A 64 -20.29 7.66 -0.80
#